data_AF-A0AAW5Z3H5-F1
#
_entry.id   AF-A0AAW5Z3H5-F1
#
_cell.length_a   1.000
_cell.length_b   1.000
_cell.length_c   1.000
_cell.angle_alpha   90.00
_cell.angle_beta   90.00
_cell.angle_gamma   90.00
#
_symmetry.space_group_name_H-M   'P 1'
#
loop_
_entity.id
_entity.type
_entity.pdbx_description
1 polymer ?
#
loop_
_entity_poly.entity_id
_entity_poly.type
_entity_poly.pdbx_seq_one_letter_code
_entity_poly.pdbx_strand_id
1 'polypeptide(L)'
;MNLKKTLLSVLIIVPLCLLAGCDYIEKASKVDDLVTQQELQKSKIEALEKQQELDKRKIEHLEKQQTTVINSTKTLAGVVKAVKDKQDEFVFTEFNPAQTQYFILNNGSVGLAGRVLAIDAVENGSVIRISLVNLLSVPVSNIGFHATWGNERPTDAKALAKWQQLLFN
;
A
#
# COMPACT_ATOMS: atom_id res chain seq x y z
N MET A 1 67.42 49.23 61.00
CA MET A 1 66.90 48.83 59.66
C MET A 1 66.32 47.43 59.79
N ASN A 2 65.07 47.09 59.48
CA ASN A 2 63.81 47.83 59.44
C ASN A 2 62.71 46.74 59.58
N LEU A 3 62.20 46.47 60.79
CA LEU A 3 61.19 45.43 61.05
C LEU A 3 59.91 45.63 60.21
N LYS A 4 59.68 46.87 59.76
CA LYS A 4 58.59 47.24 58.84
C LYS A 4 58.81 46.72 57.41
N LYS A 5 60.04 46.46 56.95
CA LYS A 5 60.31 45.92 55.59
C LYS A 5 59.99 44.43 55.48
N THR A 6 60.26 43.65 56.52
CA THR A 6 59.99 42.21 56.55
C THR A 6 58.49 41.90 56.71
N LEU A 7 57.78 42.69 57.51
CA LEU A 7 56.33 42.56 57.68
C LEU A 7 55.57 42.97 56.40
N LEU A 8 56.06 43.99 55.68
CA LEU A 8 55.46 44.44 54.42
C LEU A 8 55.70 43.44 53.28
N SER A 9 56.84 42.75 53.24
CA SER A 9 57.07 41.72 52.20
C SER A 9 56.22 40.47 52.44
N VAL A 10 56.00 40.07 53.70
CA VAL A 10 55.10 38.95 54.03
C VAL A 10 53.63 39.32 53.76
N LEU A 11 53.23 40.57 53.99
CA LEU A 11 51.87 41.04 53.69
C LEU A 11 51.55 41.11 52.18
N ILE A 12 52.56 41.23 51.32
CA ILE A 12 52.40 41.34 49.86
C ILE A 12 52.53 39.98 49.15
N ILE A 13 53.23 39.02 49.75
CA ILE A 13 53.39 37.67 49.16
C ILE A 13 52.18 36.76 49.42
N VAL A 14 51.49 36.95 50.56
CA VAL A 14 50.31 36.13 50.91
C VAL A 14 49.08 36.37 50.01
N PRO A 15 48.74 37.61 49.58
CA PRO A 15 47.60 37.84 48.68
C PRO A 15 47.90 37.42 47.23
N LEU A 16 49.16 37.51 46.77
CA LEU A 16 49.53 37.13 45.41
C LEU A 16 49.49 35.60 45.20
N CYS A 17 49.80 34.80 46.22
CA CYS A 17 49.66 33.35 46.15
C CYS A 17 48.20 32.87 46.16
N LEU A 18 47.30 33.61 46.82
CA LEU A 18 45.87 33.27 46.87
C LEU A 18 45.13 33.65 45.58
N LEU A 19 45.53 34.75 44.91
CA LEU A 19 44.88 35.19 43.66
C LEU A 19 45.31 34.37 42.43
N ALA A 20 46.56 33.88 42.39
CA ALA A 20 46.98 32.96 41.33
C ALA A 20 46.43 31.54 41.55
N GLY A 21 46.31 31.07 42.79
CA GLY A 21 45.80 29.73 43.11
C GLY A 21 44.31 29.52 42.75
N CYS A 22 43.47 30.54 42.94
CA CYS A 22 42.04 30.45 42.63
C CYS A 22 41.73 30.34 41.13
N ASP A 23 42.49 31.03 40.26
CA ASP A 23 42.28 30.97 38.80
C ASP A 23 42.70 29.59 38.22
N TYR A 24 43.68 28.92 38.81
CA TYR A 24 44.03 27.53 38.47
C TYR A 24 43.02 26.51 38.99
N ILE A 25 42.45 26.73 40.19
CA ILE A 25 41.44 25.84 40.77
C ILE A 25 40.11 25.92 39.98
N GLU A 26 39.69 27.11 39.56
CA GLU A 26 38.47 27.29 38.75
C GLU A 26 38.62 26.75 37.31
N LYS A 27 39.83 26.86 36.73
CA LYS A 27 40.15 26.20 35.45
C LYS A 27 40.19 24.67 35.59
N ALA A 28 40.74 24.14 36.69
CA ALA A 28 40.76 22.72 36.95
C ALA A 28 39.36 22.12 37.14
N SER A 29 38.46 22.82 37.86
CA SER A 29 37.06 22.38 38.02
C SER A 29 36.28 22.39 36.69
N LYS A 30 36.49 23.40 35.84
CA LYS A 30 35.89 23.45 34.49
C LYS A 30 36.39 22.31 33.58
N VAL A 31 37.65 21.90 33.72
CA VAL A 31 38.19 20.74 32.97
C VAL A 31 37.56 19.44 33.44
N ASP A 32 37.35 19.26 34.75
CA ASP A 32 36.68 18.08 35.31
C ASP A 32 35.20 17.98 34.87
N ASP A 33 34.48 19.11 34.88
CA ASP A 33 33.11 19.22 34.34
C ASP A 33 33.05 18.90 32.83
N LEU A 34 34.05 19.32 32.04
CA LEU A 34 34.12 19.00 30.62
C LEU A 34 34.41 17.51 30.37
N VAL A 35 35.27 16.89 31.19
CA VAL A 35 35.57 15.45 31.11
C VAL A 35 34.33 14.62 31.45
N THR A 36 33.63 14.94 32.53
CA THR A 36 32.37 14.27 32.88
C THR A 36 31.29 14.45 31.82
N GLN A 37 31.20 15.63 31.20
CA GLN A 37 30.30 15.88 30.08
C GLN A 37 30.68 15.08 28.82
N GLN A 38 31.98 14.94 28.54
CA GLN A 38 32.49 14.15 27.42
C GLN A 38 32.19 12.64 27.61
N GLU A 39 32.36 12.12 28.82
CA GLU A 39 32.00 10.73 29.14
C GLU A 39 30.49 10.48 29.01
N LEU A 40 29.66 11.42 29.46
CA LEU A 40 28.21 11.35 29.30
C LEU A 40 27.79 11.38 27.83
N GLN A 41 28.42 12.23 27.01
CA GLN A 41 28.16 12.26 25.57
C GLN A 41 28.59 10.96 24.89
N LYS A 42 29.75 10.40 25.28
CA LYS A 42 30.25 9.13 24.77
C LYS A 42 29.28 7.97 25.06
N SER A 43 28.74 7.90 26.28
CA SER A 43 27.77 6.85 26.63
C SER A 43 26.45 6.99 25.86
N LYS A 44 25.97 8.23 25.64
CA LYS A 44 24.79 8.50 24.81
C LYS A 44 25.01 8.10 23.35
N ILE A 45 26.19 8.37 22.79
CA ILE A 45 26.54 7.97 21.42
C ILE A 45 26.54 6.44 21.29
N GLU A 46 27.17 5.73 22.23
CA GLU A 46 27.21 4.26 22.20
C GLU A 46 25.80 3.64 22.31
N ALA A 47 24.91 4.23 23.12
CA ALA A 47 23.53 3.82 23.21
C ALA A 47 22.75 4.06 21.89
N LEU A 48 22.96 5.21 21.24
CA LEU A 48 22.37 5.53 19.95
C LEU A 48 22.86 4.60 18.83
N GLU A 49 24.15 4.27 18.81
CA GLU A 49 24.72 3.32 17.83
C GLU A 49 24.13 1.92 17.99
N LYS A 50 24.00 1.43 19.23
CA LYS A 50 23.34 0.15 19.53
C LYS A 50 21.88 0.15 19.09
N GLN A 51 21.17 1.25 19.31
CA GLN A 51 19.78 1.41 18.88
C GLN A 51 19.67 1.43 17.36
N GLN A 52 20.55 2.15 16.67
CA GLN A 52 20.59 2.23 15.21
C GLN A 52 20.81 0.84 14.57
N GLU A 53 21.74 0.04 15.10
CA GLU A 53 22.00 -1.31 14.58
C GLU A 53 20.84 -2.28 14.86
N LEU A 54 20.13 -2.09 15.97
CA LEU A 54 18.94 -2.87 16.28
C LEU A 54 17.77 -2.51 15.36
N ASP A 55 17.56 -1.22 15.09
CA ASP A 55 16.50 -0.76 14.20
C ASP A 55 16.79 -1.11 12.74
N LYS A 56 18.06 -1.08 12.31
CA LYS A 56 18.47 -1.57 10.98
C LYS A 56 18.10 -3.04 10.78
N ARG A 57 18.41 -3.90 11.76
CA ARG A 57 18.04 -5.33 11.71
C ARG A 57 16.52 -5.55 11.66
N LYS A 58 15.74 -4.73 12.37
CA LYS A 58 14.26 -4.77 12.28
C LYS A 58 13.76 -4.37 10.90
N ILE A 59 14.31 -3.31 10.30
CA ILE A 59 13.94 -2.86 8.95
C ILE A 59 14.22 -3.95 7.93
N GLU A 60 15.41 -4.54 7.94
CA GLU A 60 15.77 -5.64 7.02
C GLU A 60 14.83 -6.85 7.16
N HIS A 61 14.39 -7.16 8.39
CA HIS A 61 13.41 -8.22 8.61
C HIS A 61 12.03 -7.84 8.07
N LEU A 62 11.57 -6.60 8.31
CA LEU A 62 10.29 -6.10 7.81
C LEU A 62 10.26 -6.05 6.28
N GLU A 63 11.33 -5.65 5.62
CA GLU A 63 11.43 -5.64 4.15
C GLU A 63 11.33 -7.04 3.54
N LYS A 64 11.98 -8.03 4.17
CA LYS A 64 11.85 -9.44 3.78
C LYS A 64 10.41 -9.95 3.95
N GLN A 65 9.77 -9.61 5.07
CA GLN A 65 8.37 -9.94 5.30
C GLN A 65 7.45 -9.25 4.30
N GLN A 66 7.68 -7.97 4.01
CA GLN A 66 6.91 -7.18 3.05
C GLN A 66 6.96 -7.80 1.64
N THR A 67 8.13 -8.25 1.20
CA THR A 67 8.27 -8.94 -0.10
C THR A 67 7.42 -10.22 -0.16
N THR A 68 7.43 -11.00 0.92
CA THR A 68 6.60 -12.22 1.03
C THR A 68 5.10 -11.87 1.00
N VAL A 69 4.69 -10.84 1.74
CA VAL A 69 3.31 -10.35 1.77
C VAL A 69 2.87 -9.90 0.39
N ILE A 70 3.65 -9.06 -0.29
CA ILE A 70 3.34 -8.56 -1.65
C ILE A 70 3.12 -9.73 -2.62
N ASN A 71 4.01 -10.73 -2.62
CA ASN A 71 3.90 -11.88 -3.50
C ASN A 71 2.65 -12.71 -3.19
N SER A 72 2.38 -12.94 -1.91
CA SER A 72 1.20 -13.70 -1.46
C SER A 72 -0.10 -12.98 -1.82
N THR A 73 -0.15 -11.66 -1.62
CA THR A 73 -1.30 -10.83 -2.00
C THR A 73 -1.53 -10.83 -3.51
N LYS A 74 -0.47 -10.77 -4.32
CA LYS A 74 -0.59 -10.84 -5.79
C LYS A 74 -1.19 -12.17 -6.24
N THR A 75 -0.73 -13.28 -5.67
CA THR A 75 -1.29 -14.62 -5.96
C THR A 75 -2.75 -14.69 -5.53
N LEU A 76 -3.08 -14.23 -4.33
CA LEU A 76 -4.44 -14.22 -3.81
C LEU A 76 -5.38 -13.38 -4.71
N ALA A 77 -4.96 -12.19 -5.13
CA ALA A 77 -5.75 -11.35 -6.04
C ALA A 77 -6.03 -12.05 -7.38
N GLY A 78 -5.06 -12.80 -7.92
CA GLY A 78 -5.24 -13.60 -9.13
C GLY A 78 -6.29 -14.70 -8.94
N VAL A 79 -6.22 -15.44 -7.82
CA VAL A 79 -7.20 -16.49 -7.49
C VAL A 79 -8.60 -15.92 -7.29
N VAL A 80 -8.73 -14.82 -6.53
CA VAL A 80 -10.02 -14.16 -6.28
C VAL A 80 -10.64 -13.69 -7.60
N LYS A 81 -9.84 -13.13 -8.51
CA LYS A 81 -10.32 -12.76 -9.84
C LYS A 81 -10.84 -13.97 -10.62
N ALA A 82 -10.09 -15.06 -10.67
CA ALA A 82 -10.51 -16.27 -11.38
C ALA A 82 -11.80 -16.88 -10.81
N VAL A 83 -11.95 -16.88 -9.48
CA VAL A 83 -13.19 -17.31 -8.82
C VAL A 83 -14.36 -16.41 -9.18
N LYS A 84 -14.15 -15.10 -9.19
CA LYS A 84 -15.17 -14.13 -9.60
C LYS A 84 -15.58 -14.33 -11.07
N ASP A 85 -14.61 -14.46 -11.97
CA ASP A 85 -14.87 -14.68 -13.40
C ASP A 85 -15.72 -15.94 -13.61
N LYS A 86 -15.48 -17.00 -12.82
CA LYS A 86 -16.30 -18.22 -12.84
C LYS A 86 -17.68 -18.07 -12.22
N GLN A 87 -17.82 -17.25 -11.19
CA GLN A 87 -19.12 -16.94 -10.61
C GLN A 87 -19.98 -16.13 -11.59
N ASP A 88 -19.37 -15.17 -12.28
CA ASP A 88 -20.05 -14.29 -13.23
C ASP A 88 -20.67 -15.09 -14.41
N GLU A 89 -20.12 -16.24 -14.80
CA GLU A 89 -20.71 -17.18 -15.78
C GLU A 89 -22.13 -17.68 -15.38
N PHE A 90 -22.44 -17.72 -14.08
CA PHE A 90 -23.78 -18.06 -13.58
C PHE A 90 -24.67 -16.83 -13.36
N VAL A 91 -24.12 -15.62 -13.38
CA VAL A 91 -24.91 -14.40 -13.16
C VAL A 91 -25.46 -13.89 -14.49
N PHE A 92 -24.65 -13.94 -15.55
CA PHE A 92 -25.01 -13.46 -16.87
C PHE A 92 -24.21 -14.15 -17.97
N THR A 93 -24.63 -13.95 -19.21
CA THR A 93 -23.95 -14.45 -20.40
C THR A 93 -23.57 -13.28 -21.29
N GLU A 94 -22.27 -13.05 -21.43
CA GLU A 94 -21.72 -12.05 -22.35
C GLU A 94 -21.29 -12.74 -23.66
N PHE A 95 -21.75 -12.23 -24.80
CA PHE A 95 -21.37 -12.77 -26.10
C PHE A 95 -21.44 -11.71 -27.20
N ASN A 96 -20.71 -11.93 -28.30
CA ASN A 96 -20.82 -11.12 -29.51
C ASN A 96 -21.83 -11.77 -30.46
N PRO A 97 -23.04 -11.19 -30.66
CA PRO A 97 -24.07 -11.82 -31.47
C PRO A 97 -23.66 -12.03 -32.93
N ALA A 98 -22.72 -11.24 -33.47
CA ALA A 98 -22.21 -11.40 -34.82
C ALA A 98 -21.24 -12.59 -34.99
N GLN A 99 -20.66 -13.08 -33.89
CA GLN A 99 -19.68 -14.17 -33.87
C GLN A 99 -20.19 -15.43 -33.16
N THR A 100 -21.32 -15.34 -32.46
CA THR A 100 -21.87 -16.43 -31.63
C THR A 100 -23.17 -16.94 -32.22
N GLN A 101 -23.16 -18.18 -32.73
CA GLN A 101 -24.37 -18.83 -33.22
C GLN A 101 -25.22 -19.43 -32.10
N TYR A 102 -24.60 -20.04 -31.09
CA TYR A 102 -25.28 -20.70 -29.97
C TYR A 102 -24.74 -20.16 -28.64
N PHE A 103 -25.63 -19.99 -27.66
CA PHE A 103 -25.28 -19.53 -26.32
C PHE A 103 -26.17 -20.21 -25.27
N ILE A 104 -25.74 -20.19 -24.01
CA ILE A 104 -26.46 -20.75 -22.87
C ILE A 104 -26.72 -19.64 -21.85
N LEU A 105 -27.95 -19.52 -21.39
CA LEU A 105 -28.32 -18.70 -20.24
C LEU A 105 -28.61 -19.65 -19.07
N ASN A 106 -27.81 -19.60 -18.01
CA ASN A 106 -28.04 -20.45 -16.85
C ASN A 106 -27.71 -19.68 -15.58
N ASN A 107 -28.74 -19.43 -14.76
CA ASN A 107 -28.58 -18.74 -13.47
C ASN A 107 -28.55 -19.69 -12.26
N GLY A 108 -28.37 -20.99 -12.50
CA GLY A 108 -28.44 -22.05 -11.49
C GLY A 108 -29.85 -22.55 -11.18
N SER A 109 -30.91 -21.83 -11.59
CA SER A 109 -32.31 -22.24 -11.41
C SER A 109 -33.04 -22.48 -12.72
N VAL A 110 -32.88 -21.58 -13.70
CA VAL A 110 -33.46 -21.68 -15.04
C VAL A 110 -32.34 -21.76 -16.05
N GLY A 111 -32.41 -22.78 -16.91
CA GLY A 111 -31.49 -23.00 -18.02
C GLY A 111 -32.19 -22.85 -19.37
N LEU A 112 -31.67 -21.96 -20.22
CA LEU A 112 -32.12 -21.79 -21.60
C LEU A 112 -30.92 -21.97 -22.55
N ALA A 113 -31.14 -22.65 -23.67
CA ALA A 113 -30.21 -22.58 -24.79
C ALA A 113 -30.77 -21.65 -25.86
N GLY A 114 -29.92 -20.78 -26.38
CA GLY A 114 -30.25 -19.81 -27.41
C GLY A 114 -29.48 -20.05 -28.69
N ARG A 115 -30.11 -19.71 -29.81
CA ARG A 115 -29.49 -19.65 -31.13
C ARG A 115 -29.78 -18.32 -31.79
N VAL A 116 -28.75 -17.62 -32.24
CA VAL A 116 -28.88 -16.44 -33.09
C VAL A 116 -29.23 -16.90 -34.51
N LEU A 117 -30.32 -16.38 -35.05
CA LEU A 117 -30.83 -16.71 -36.38
C LEU A 117 -30.41 -15.67 -37.41
N ALA A 118 -30.56 -14.38 -37.06
CA ALA A 118 -30.22 -13.26 -37.91
C ALA A 118 -30.04 -11.98 -37.08
N ILE A 119 -29.31 -11.01 -37.64
CA ILE A 119 -29.16 -9.66 -37.10
C ILE A 119 -29.48 -8.69 -38.24
N ASP A 120 -30.57 -7.95 -38.09
CA ASP A 120 -31.04 -7.00 -39.09
C ASP A 120 -30.83 -5.57 -38.59
N ALA A 121 -30.35 -4.68 -39.47
CA ALA A 121 -30.25 -3.26 -39.19
C ALA A 121 -31.63 -2.59 -39.30
N VAL A 122 -31.93 -1.66 -38.39
CA VAL A 122 -33.14 -0.82 -38.40
C VAL A 122 -32.76 0.64 -38.15
N GLU A 123 -33.68 1.56 -38.41
CA GLU A 123 -33.42 3.02 -38.45
C GLU A 123 -32.63 3.56 -37.25
N ASN A 124 -32.86 3.03 -36.04
CA ASN A 124 -32.18 3.47 -34.81
C ASN A 124 -31.56 2.30 -34.02
N GLY A 125 -31.16 1.21 -34.68
CA GLY A 125 -30.55 0.09 -33.96
C GLY A 125 -30.50 -1.22 -34.74
N SER A 126 -30.66 -2.32 -34.02
CA SER A 126 -30.58 -3.67 -34.58
C SER A 126 -31.66 -4.56 -33.99
N VAL A 127 -32.17 -5.48 -34.79
CA VAL A 127 -33.07 -6.55 -34.36
C VAL A 127 -32.31 -7.86 -34.43
N ILE A 128 -32.14 -8.52 -33.27
CA ILE A 128 -31.53 -9.85 -33.19
C ILE A 128 -32.66 -10.87 -33.10
N ARG A 129 -32.77 -11.74 -34.10
CA ARG A 129 -33.73 -12.84 -34.10
C ARG A 129 -33.10 -14.04 -33.42
N ILE A 130 -33.69 -14.48 -32.31
CA ILE A 130 -33.17 -15.56 -31.47
C ILE A 130 -34.23 -16.64 -31.32
N SER A 131 -33.80 -17.90 -31.41
CA SER A 131 -34.58 -19.06 -30.96
C SER A 131 -34.12 -19.45 -29.56
N LEU A 132 -35.04 -19.59 -28.60
CA LEU A 132 -34.75 -20.04 -27.25
C LEU A 132 -35.43 -21.39 -26.99
N VAL A 133 -34.75 -22.28 -26.26
CA VAL A 133 -35.30 -23.55 -25.80
C VAL A 133 -35.06 -23.71 -24.30
N ASN A 134 -36.10 -24.15 -23.59
CA ASN A 134 -36.03 -24.50 -22.18
C ASN A 134 -35.27 -25.82 -22.00
N LEU A 135 -34.27 -25.83 -21.12
CA LEU A 135 -33.47 -27.02 -20.81
C LEU A 135 -34.04 -27.84 -19.65
N LEU A 136 -35.08 -27.33 -18.96
CA LEU A 136 -35.72 -28.02 -17.85
C LEU A 136 -36.81 -28.99 -18.33
N SER A 137 -37.13 -29.96 -17.49
CA SER A 137 -38.23 -30.92 -17.73
C SER A 137 -39.63 -30.34 -17.51
N VAL A 138 -39.73 -29.15 -16.91
CA VAL A 138 -40.99 -28.45 -16.63
C VAL A 138 -41.08 -27.15 -17.43
N PRO A 139 -42.26 -26.76 -17.92
CA PRO A 139 -42.44 -25.49 -18.62
C PRO A 139 -42.10 -24.28 -17.73
N VAL A 140 -41.42 -23.31 -18.31
CA VAL A 140 -41.17 -21.98 -17.72
C VAL A 140 -41.89 -20.92 -18.55
N SER A 141 -42.40 -19.89 -17.90
CA SER A 141 -43.21 -18.85 -18.54
C SER A 141 -42.99 -17.50 -17.86
N ASN A 142 -43.35 -16.41 -18.54
CA ASN A 142 -43.19 -15.03 -18.05
C ASN A 142 -41.75 -14.66 -17.68
N ILE A 143 -40.78 -15.10 -18.49
CA ILE A 143 -39.36 -14.80 -18.30
C ILE A 143 -39.09 -13.35 -18.69
N GLY A 144 -38.52 -12.58 -17.76
CA GLY A 144 -37.91 -11.27 -18.05
C GLY A 144 -36.42 -11.41 -18.35
N PHE A 145 -35.92 -10.59 -19.27
CA PHE A 145 -34.50 -10.53 -19.61
C PHE A 145 -33.93 -9.17 -19.24
N HIS A 146 -32.88 -9.16 -18.42
CA HIS A 146 -32.01 -7.99 -18.27
C HIS A 146 -30.94 -8.07 -19.36
N ALA A 147 -31.00 -7.15 -20.31
CA ALA A 147 -30.06 -7.09 -21.42
C ALA A 147 -29.30 -5.77 -21.37
N THR A 148 -28.01 -5.84 -21.63
CA THR A 148 -27.15 -4.67 -21.81
C THR A 148 -26.41 -4.86 -23.13
N TRP A 149 -26.38 -3.85 -23.98
CA TRP A 149 -25.75 -3.94 -25.31
C TRP A 149 -24.98 -2.67 -25.67
N GLY A 150 -24.07 -2.81 -26.64
CA GLY A 150 -23.24 -1.72 -27.12
C GLY A 150 -22.12 -2.21 -28.03
N ASN A 151 -21.07 -1.40 -28.14
CA ASN A 151 -19.90 -1.71 -28.96
C ASN A 151 -19.04 -2.82 -28.35
N GLU A 152 -18.10 -3.35 -29.13
CA GLU A 152 -17.16 -4.38 -28.71
C GLU A 152 -16.43 -4.01 -27.41
N ARG A 153 -16.32 -4.99 -26.51
CA ARG A 153 -15.66 -4.83 -25.22
C ARG A 153 -14.16 -4.56 -25.44
N PRO A 154 -13.61 -3.46 -24.90
CA PRO A 154 -12.21 -3.13 -25.08
C PRO A 154 -11.30 -4.13 -24.36
N THR A 155 -10.14 -4.40 -24.96
CA THR A 155 -9.07 -5.20 -24.34
C THR A 155 -8.26 -4.40 -23.32
N ASP A 156 -8.22 -3.07 -23.46
CA ASP A 156 -7.56 -2.17 -22.51
C ASP A 156 -8.44 -1.91 -21.28
N ALA A 157 -7.92 -2.27 -20.10
CA ALA A 157 -8.58 -2.06 -18.82
C ALA A 157 -8.87 -0.57 -18.53
N LYS A 158 -8.08 0.37 -19.07
CA LYS A 158 -8.31 1.81 -18.88
C LYS A 158 -9.54 2.31 -19.64
N ALA A 159 -9.86 1.67 -20.76
CA ALA A 159 -11.02 2.02 -21.58
C ALA A 159 -12.33 1.43 -21.05
N LEU A 160 -12.25 0.42 -20.16
CA LEU A 160 -13.40 -0.35 -19.68
C LEU A 160 -14.44 0.53 -18.96
N ALA A 161 -14.01 1.44 -18.08
CA ALA A 161 -14.92 2.30 -17.33
C ALA A 161 -15.71 3.24 -18.25
N LYS A 162 -15.05 3.85 -19.25
CA LYS A 162 -15.71 4.69 -20.24
C LYS A 162 -16.65 3.87 -21.13
N TRP A 163 -16.22 2.68 -21.55
CA TRP A 163 -17.04 1.78 -22.35
C TRP A 163 -18.33 1.38 -21.61
N GLN A 164 -18.25 1.05 -20.32
CA GLN A 164 -19.42 0.72 -19.49
C GLN A 164 -20.46 1.86 -19.44
N GLN A 165 -20.01 3.12 -19.44
CA GLN A 165 -20.90 4.28 -19.45
C GLN A 165 -21.63 4.48 -20.78
N LEU A 166 -21.14 3.89 -21.86
CA LEU A 166 -21.72 4.00 -23.20
C LEU A 166 -22.65 2.83 -23.54
N LEU A 167 -22.82 1.88 -22.62
CA LEU A 167 -23.74 0.76 -22.80
C LEU A 167 -25.19 1.21 -22.61
N PHE A 168 -26.07 0.58 -23.37
CA PHE A 168 -27.52 0.72 -23.26
C PHE A 168 -28.08 -0.48 -22.49
N ASN A 169 -29.17 -0.30 -21.74
CA ASN A 169 -29.86 -1.35 -20.99
C ASN A 169 -31.39 -1.21 -21.04
#